data_AF-A0A433RUN4-F1
#
_entry.id   AF-A0A433RUN4-F1
#
_cell.length_a   1.000
_cell.length_b   1.000
_cell.length_c   1.000
_cell.angle_alpha   90.00
_cell.angle_beta   90.00
_cell.angle_gamma   90.00
#
_symmetry.space_group_name_H-M   'P 1'
#
loop_
_entity.id
_entity.type
_entity.pdbx_description
1 polymer ?
#
loop_
_entity_poly.entity_id
_entity_poly.type
_entity_poly.pdbx_seq_one_letter_code
_entity_poly.pdbx_strand_id
1 'polypeptide(L)' 'MGFWYFLMLIIGGMIVSVALIKHSKSNAAKWSKVFVGAGMMTVALFMFQDGSAEIVDSLLQSMNIRL' A
#
# COMPACT_ATOMS: atom_id res chain seq x y z
N MET A 1 -8.03 -13.85 -5.11
CA MET A 1 -7.86 -12.38 -4.96
C MET A 1 -6.65 -12.03 -4.09
N GLY A 2 -6.39 -12.73 -2.99
CA GLY A 2 -5.24 -12.47 -2.10
C GLY A 2 -3.83 -12.49 -2.71
N PHE A 3 -3.61 -13.22 -3.82
CA PHE A 3 -2.31 -13.23 -4.51
C PHE A 3 -1.86 -11.83 -4.97
N TRP A 4 -2.78 -11.02 -5.47
CA TRP A 4 -2.46 -9.66 -5.92
C TRP A 4 -2.09 -8.72 -4.77
N TYR A 5 -2.75 -8.88 -3.62
CA TYR A 5 -2.41 -8.13 -2.40
C TYR A 5 -1.05 -8.57 -1.85
N PHE A 6 -0.73 -9.86 -1.95
CA PHE A 6 0.60 -10.37 -1.61
C PHE A 6 1.69 -9.73 -2.46
N LEU A 7 1.45 -9.65 -3.77
CA LEU A 7 2.38 -9.03 -4.71
C LEU A 7 2.57 -7.54 -4.39
N MET A 8 1.48 -6.80 -4.11
CA MET A 8 1.56 -5.41 -3.68
C MET A 8 2.35 -5.24 -2.38
N LEU A 9 2.18 -6.14 -1.41
CA LEU A 9 2.92 -6.12 -0.16
C LEU A 9 4.43 -6.28 -0.41
N ILE A 10 4.81 -7.25 -1.24
CA ILE A 10 6.22 -7.49 -1.61
C ILE A 10 6.81 -6.28 -2.35
N ILE A 11 6.07 -5.69 -3.29
CA ILE A 11 6.50 -4.51 -4.04
C ILE A 11 6.69 -3.31 -3.09
N GLY A 12 5.72 -3.06 -2.21
CA GLY A 12 5.81 -2.00 -1.21
C GLY A 12 7.01 -2.19 -0.28
N GLY A 13 7.23 -3.42 0.18
CA GLY A 13 8.41 -3.80 0.97
C GLY A 13 9.72 -3.52 0.23
N MET A 14 9.83 -3.92 -1.04
CA MET A 14 11.00 -3.63 -1.87
C MET A 14 11.25 -2.13 -2.03
N ILE A 15 10.20 -1.33 -2.24
CA ILE A 15 10.33 0.14 -2.35
C ILE A 15 10.89 0.72 -1.06
N VAL A 16 10.38 0.30 0.11
CA VAL A 16 10.89 0.74 1.42
C VAL A 16 12.33 0.29 1.61
N SER A 17 12.65 -0.99 1.38
CA SER A 17 14.01 -1.52 1.52
C SER A 17 15.00 -0.76 0.63
N VAL A 18 14.67 -0.53 -0.65
CA VAL A 18 15.53 0.24 -1.57
C VAL A 18 15.67 1.69 -1.12
N ALA A 19 14.60 2.32 -0.63
CA ALA A 19 14.67 3.69 -0.12
C ALA A 19 15.53 3.81 1.15
N LEU A 20 15.55 2.77 1.99
CA LEU A 20 16.37 2.73 3.21
C LEU A 20 17.84 2.44 2.91
N ILE A 21 18.14 1.48 2.04
CA ILE A 21 19.49 1.04 1.66
C ILE A 21 20.17 2.07 0.77
N LYS A 22 19.46 2.67 -0.19
CA LYS A 22 20.04 3.64 -1.11
C LYS A 22 20.23 4.98 -0.41
N HIS A 23 21.49 5.40 -0.26
CA HIS A 23 21.81 6.73 0.25
C HIS A 23 21.28 7.80 -0.71
N SER A 24 20.18 8.45 -0.34
CA SER A 24 19.59 9.54 -1.10
C SER A 24 20.27 10.85 -0.71
N LYS A 25 20.61 11.69 -1.68
CA LYS A 25 21.11 13.06 -1.45
C LYS A 25 20.07 13.96 -0.77
N SER A 26 18.78 13.64 -0.95
CA SER A 26 17.67 14.37 -0.34
C SER A 26 16.91 13.46 0.64
N ASN A 27 16.92 13.85 1.91
CA ASN A 27 16.16 13.17 2.96
C ASN A 27 14.66 13.25 2.72
N ALA A 28 14.16 14.37 2.16
CA ALA A 28 12.75 14.52 1.81
C ALA A 28 12.30 13.48 0.76
N ALA A 29 13.12 13.27 -0.28
CA ALA A 29 12.83 12.28 -1.32
C ALA A 29 12.98 10.83 -0.84
N LYS A 30 13.78 10.60 0.22
CA LYS A 30 13.87 9.29 0.88
C LYS A 30 12.59 9.01 1.68
N TRP A 31 12.20 9.96 2.52
CA TRP A 31 11.01 9.83 3.36
C TRP A 31 9.73 9.74 2.54
N SER A 32 9.60 10.47 1.43
CA SER A 32 8.42 10.34 0.56
C SER A 32 8.28 8.92 -0.02
N LYS A 33 9.37 8.29 -0.46
CA LYS A 33 9.35 6.91 -0.97
C LYS A 33 9.01 5.90 0.13
N VAL A 34 9.54 6.10 1.33
CA VAL A 34 9.20 5.28 2.50
C VAL A 34 7.72 5.42 2.82
N PHE A 35 7.17 6.63 2.79
CA PHE A 35 5.75 6.88 3.05
C PHE A 35 4.85 6.22 2.02
N VAL A 36 5.20 6.31 0.73
CA VAL A 36 4.46 5.66 -0.36
C VAL A 36 4.52 4.15 -0.22
N GLY A 37 5.71 3.57 0.00
CA GLY A 37 5.87 2.13 0.17
C GLY A 37 5.14 1.60 1.41
N ALA A 38 5.23 2.32 2.54
CA ALA A 38 4.51 1.98 3.76
C ALA A 38 2.99 2.06 3.56
N GLY A 39 2.48 3.11 2.90
CA GLY A 39 1.05 3.23 2.59
C GLY A 39 0.56 2.07 1.72
N MET A 40 1.34 1.67 0.72
CA MET A 40 1.03 0.53 -0.14
C MET A 40 1.00 -0.79 0.62
N MET A 41 1.93 -0.99 1.56
CA MET A 41 1.92 -2.16 2.47
C MET A 41 0.70 -2.15 3.40
N THR A 42 0.33 -1.00 3.97
CA THR A 42 -0.85 -0.87 4.83
C THR A 42 -2.13 -1.24 4.10
N VAL A 43 -2.31 -0.74 2.86
CA VAL A 43 -3.48 -1.09 2.03
C VAL A 43 -3.48 -2.58 1.67
N ALA A 44 -2.33 -3.15 1.33
CA ALA A 44 -2.22 -4.57 1.03
C ALA A 44 -2.58 -5.43 2.26
N LEU A 45 -2.08 -5.09 3.45
CA LEU A 45 -2.42 -5.78 4.69
C LEU A 45 -3.90 -5.64 5.06
N PHE A 46 -4.48 -4.47 4.84
CA PHE A 46 -5.91 -4.25 5.06
C PHE A 46 -6.76 -5.15 4.16
N MET A 47 -6.41 -5.27 2.88
CA MET A 47 -7.08 -6.15 1.91
C MET A 47 -6.88 -7.65 2.19
N PHE A 48 -5.93 -8.02 3.05
CA PHE A 48 -5.77 -9.40 3.52
C PHE A 48 -6.70 -9.77 4.66
N GLN A 49 -7.29 -8.79 5.36
CA GLN A 49 -8.22 -9.06 6.44
C GLN A 49 -9.55 -9.57 5.90
N ASP A 50 -10.14 -10.52 6.61
CA ASP A 50 -11.50 -10.97 6.34
C ASP A 50 -12.49 -9.81 6.57
N GLY A 51 -13.47 -9.66 5.66
CA GLY A 51 -14.42 -8.52 5.67
C GLY A 51 -13.88 -7.22 5.05
N SER A 52 -12.61 -7.16 4.64
CA SER A 52 -12.04 -5.97 3.98
C SER A 52 -12.76 -5.60 2.68
N ALA A 53 -13.22 -6.60 1.92
CA ALA A 53 -13.99 -6.39 0.70
C ALA A 53 -15.32 -5.65 0.95
N GLU A 54 -16.03 -5.98 2.04
CA GLU A 54 -17.30 -5.35 2.41
C GLU A 54 -17.12 -3.90 2.86
N ILE A 55 -16.03 -3.63 3.58
CA ILE A 55 -15.67 -2.27 3.99
C ILE A 55 -15.32 -1.41 2.78
N VAL A 56 -14.56 -1.96 1.83
CA VAL A 56 -14.18 -1.26 0.59
C VAL A 56 -15.41 -1.00 -0.27
N ASP A 57 -16.32 -1.97 -0.39
CA ASP A 57 -17.57 -1.82 -1.14
C ASP A 57 -18.48 -0.74 -0.53
N SER A 58 -18.61 -0.74 0.80
CA SER A 58 -19.34 0.31 1.54
C SER A 58 -18.72 1.70 1.35
N LEU A 59 -17.38 1.79 1.34
CA LEU A 59 -16.66 3.04 1.06
C LEU A 59 -16.92 3.53 -0.36
N LEU A 60 -16.82 2.67 -1.36
CA LEU A 60 -17.08 3.01 -2.77
C LEU A 60 -18.52 3.48 -2.96
N GLN A 61 -19.48 2.81 -2.32
CA GLN A 61 -20.88 3.21 -2.34
C GLN A 61 -21.10 4.57 -1.68
N SER A 62 -20.42 4.85 -0.56
CA SER A 62 -20.48 6.17 0.12
C SER A 62 -19.90 7.30 -0.73
N MET A 63 -18.95 6.99 -1.61
CA MET A 63 -18.36 7.93 -2.57
C MET A 63 -19.18 8.06 -3.86
N ASN A 64 -20.35 7.41 -3.93
CA ASN A 64 -21.20 7.33 -5.12
C ASN A 64 -20.48 6.75 -6.35
N ILE A 65 -19.47 5.91 -6.13
CA ILE A 65 -18.77 5.15 -7.17
C ILE A 65 -19.44 3.79 -7.24
N ARG A 66 -20.19 3.55 -8.32
CA ARG A 66 -20.82 2.25 -8.61
C ARG A 66 -19.87 1.45 -9.50
N LEU A 67 -19.39 0.31 -8.99
CA LEU A 67 -18.61 -0.67 -9.75
C LEU A 67 -19.52 -1.68 -10.45
#